data_AF-A0A371H7Q8-F1
#
_entry.id   AF-A0A371H7Q8-F1
#
_cell.length_a   1.000
_cell.length_b   1.000
_cell.length_c   1.000
_cell.angle_alpha   90.00
_cell.angle_beta   90.00
_cell.angle_gamma   90.00
#
_symmetry.space_group_name_H-M   'P 1'
#
loop_
_entity.id
_entity.type
_entity.pdbx_description
1 polymer ?
#
loop_
_entity_poly.entity_id
_entity_poly.type
_entity_poly.pdbx_seq_one_letter_code
_entity_poly.pdbx_strand_id
1 'polypeptide(L)'
;MSSLSSIQIPKSIQEAFDHPIWQQAMIDEMQALEHNGTWDLVSLPPRKTIVGCRWEYAINHRLKAKLVAKGYTQVYGLNYGDTFSTVANISSICLFLTMVAIRH
;
A
#
# COMPACT_ATOMS: atom_id res chain seq x y z
N MET A 1 -19.29 21.66 6.63
CA MET A 1 -18.05 21.21 5.98
C MET A 1 -16.88 21.63 6.87
N SER A 2 -16.81 21.06 8.07
CA SER A 2 -16.06 21.67 9.17
C SER A 2 -15.76 20.58 10.20
N SER A 3 -14.51 20.07 10.21
CA SER A 3 -13.94 19.29 11.33
C SER A 3 -12.49 18.82 11.09
N LEU A 4 -11.97 18.82 9.86
CA LEU A 4 -10.65 18.23 9.57
C LEU A 4 -9.45 19.12 9.92
N SER A 5 -9.65 20.41 10.17
CA SER A 5 -8.57 21.39 10.39
C SER A 5 -7.87 21.29 11.75
N SER A 6 -8.39 20.50 12.69
CA SER A 6 -7.81 20.34 14.03
C SER A 6 -7.26 18.94 14.31
N ILE A 7 -7.27 18.05 13.32
CA ILE A 7 -6.76 16.68 13.49
C ILE A 7 -5.25 16.69 13.23
N GLN A 8 -4.48 16.29 14.23
CA GLN A 8 -3.03 16.13 14.10
C GLN A 8 -2.71 14.80 13.41
N ILE A 9 -1.69 14.82 12.54
CA ILE A 9 -1.15 13.60 11.94
C ILE A 9 -0.28 12.89 12.98
N PRO A 10 -0.61 11.64 13.33
CA PRO A 10 0.13 10.89 14.34
C PRO A 10 1.51 10.53 13.78
N LYS A 11 2.53 10.62 14.64
CA LYS A 11 3.91 10.27 14.29
C LYS A 11 4.25 8.83 14.63
N SER A 12 3.42 8.19 15.44
CA SER A 12 3.59 6.81 15.88
C SER A 12 2.28 6.06 15.85
N ILE A 13 2.37 4.72 15.83
CA ILE A 13 1.21 3.83 15.91
C ILE A 13 0.47 4.02 17.25
N GLN A 14 1.21 4.25 18.34
CA GLN A 14 0.62 4.48 19.66
C GLN A 14 -0.27 5.73 19.67
N GLU A 15 0.25 6.85 19.15
CA GLU A 15 -0.52 8.10 19.01
C GLU A 15 -1.73 7.93 18.08
N ALA A 16 -1.62 7.10 17.04
CA ALA A 16 -2.74 6.79 16.16
C ALA A 16 -3.82 5.94 16.86
N PHE A 17 -3.44 5.00 17.73
CA PHE A 17 -4.39 4.18 18.50
C PHE A 17 -5.14 4.98 19.56
N ASP A 18 -4.52 6.02 20.13
CA ASP A 18 -5.16 6.91 21.10
C ASP A 18 -6.26 7.79 20.46
N HIS A 19 -6.36 7.79 19.13
CA HIS A 19 -7.33 8.56 18.37
C HIS A 19 -8.29 7.64 17.58
N PRO A 20 -9.58 7.55 17.96
CA PRO A 20 -10.56 6.66 17.32
C PRO A 20 -10.67 6.85 15.81
N ILE A 21 -10.50 8.08 15.33
CA ILE A 21 -10.54 8.44 13.91
C ILE A 21 -9.40 7.81 13.09
N TRP A 22 -8.21 7.66 13.68
CA TRP A 22 -7.04 7.05 13.04
C TRP A 22 -7.12 5.53 13.14
N GLN A 23 -7.62 5.01 14.26
CA GLN A 23 -7.93 3.60 14.41
C GLN A 23 -8.93 3.14 13.33
N GLN A 24 -10.00 3.91 13.08
CA GLN A 24 -10.95 3.58 12.02
C GLN A 24 -10.28 3.57 10.64
N ALA A 25 -9.46 4.58 10.32
CA ALA A 25 -8.74 4.60 9.04
C ALA A 25 -7.79 3.40 8.87
N MET A 26 -7.19 2.90 9.95
CA MET A 26 -6.35 1.69 9.92
C MET A 26 -7.18 0.42 9.70
N ILE A 27 -8.35 0.32 10.32
CA ILE A 27 -9.28 -0.81 10.11
C ILE A 27 -9.77 -0.82 8.66
N ASP A 28 -10.16 0.34 8.12
CA ASP A 28 -10.62 0.48 6.74
C ASP A 28 -9.56 0.01 5.74
N GLU A 29 -8.28 0.34 5.97
CA GLU A 29 -7.16 -0.14 5.15
C GLU A 29 -6.99 -1.66 5.27
N MET A 30 -7.01 -2.23 6.48
CA MET A 30 -6.91 -3.69 6.67
C MET A 30 -8.01 -4.44 5.92
N GLN A 31 -9.25 -3.94 6.02
CA GLN A 31 -10.39 -4.51 5.30
C GLN A 31 -10.24 -4.37 3.78
N ALA A 32 -9.69 -3.25 3.30
CA ALA A 32 -9.43 -3.07 1.88
C ALA A 32 -8.36 -4.03 1.35
N LEU A 33 -7.32 -4.31 2.13
CA LEU A 33 -6.27 -5.28 1.77
C LEU A 33 -6.83 -6.70 1.66
N GLU A 34 -7.67 -7.10 2.62
CA GLU A 34 -8.38 -8.39 2.61
C GLU A 34 -9.35 -8.47 1.42
N HIS A 35 -10.15 -7.43 1.19
CA HIS A 35 -11.14 -7.40 0.12
C HIS A 35 -10.50 -7.46 -1.28
N ASN A 36 -9.36 -6.80 -1.47
CA ASN A 36 -8.66 -6.78 -2.74
C ASN A 36 -8.01 -8.13 -3.09
N GLY A 37 -7.96 -9.10 -2.17
CA GLY A 37 -7.33 -10.41 -2.39
C GLY A 37 -5.83 -10.30 -2.73
N THR A 38 -5.19 -9.18 -2.36
CA THR A 38 -3.76 -8.94 -2.61
C THR A 38 -2.89 -9.34 -1.42
N TRP A 39 -3.51 -9.74 -0.30
CA TRP A 39 -2.85 -10.11 0.94
C TRP A 39 -3.49 -11.33 1.57
N ASP A 40 -2.64 -12.28 2.00
CA ASP A 40 -3.02 -13.39 2.86
C ASP A 40 -2.19 -13.35 4.13
N LEU A 41 -2.84 -13.53 5.28
CA LEU A 41 -2.15 -13.66 6.55
C LEU A 41 -1.53 -15.06 6.63
N VAL A 42 -0.21 -15.14 6.47
CA VAL A 42 0.56 -16.39 6.55
C VAL A 42 1.43 -16.41 7.80
N SER A 43 1.64 -17.61 8.37
CA SER A 43 2.65 -17.79 9.41
C SER A 43 4.06 -17.58 8.83
N LEU A 44 4.99 -17.08 9.66
CA LEU A 44 6.37 -16.88 9.22
C LEU A 44 6.99 -18.21 8.77
N PRO A 45 7.33 -18.39 7.48
CA PRO A 45 7.97 -19.62 7.04
C PRO A 45 9.36 -19.75 7.68
N PRO A 46 9.77 -20.98 8.03
CA PRO A 46 11.06 -21.23 8.66
C PRO A 46 12.20 -20.73 7.75
N ARG A 47 13.17 -20.07 8.37
CA ARG A 47 14.39 -19.52 7.71
C ARG A 47 14.16 -18.34 6.76
N LYS A 48 12.98 -17.71 6.73
CA LYS A 48 12.80 -16.41 6.05
C LYS A 48 12.88 -15.26 7.03
N THR A 49 13.43 -14.14 6.56
CA THR A 49 13.45 -12.87 7.29
C THR A 49 12.20 -12.08 6.91
N ILE A 50 11.46 -11.59 7.91
CA ILE A 50 10.28 -10.73 7.68
C ILE A 50 10.75 -9.36 7.17
N VAL A 51 10.13 -8.89 6.10
CA VAL A 51 10.17 -7.46 5.74
C VAL A 51 9.23 -6.74 6.69
N GLY A 52 9.79 -5.86 7.54
CA GLY A 52 8.95 -5.08 8.44
C GLY A 52 7.99 -4.17 7.66
N CYS A 53 6.89 -3.76 8.28
CA CYS A 53 5.98 -2.75 7.74
C CYS A 53 5.93 -1.52 8.64
N ARG A 54 5.32 -0.44 8.15
CA ARG A 54 5.00 0.77 8.90
C ARG A 54 3.66 1.33 8.43
N TRP A 55 3.00 2.05 9.30
CA TRP A 55 1.86 2.86 8.93
C TRP A 55 2.31 4.23 8.40
N GLU A 56 1.66 4.69 7.35
CA GLU A 56 1.76 6.04 6.82
C GLU A 56 0.40 6.73 6.94
N TYR A 57 0.40 7.92 7.55
CA TYR A 57 -0.82 8.68 7.83
C TYR A 57 -0.81 9.97 7.01
N ALA A 58 -1.96 10.29 6.41
CA ALA A 58 -2.14 11.51 5.64
C ALA A 58 -3.54 12.07 5.84
N ILE A 59 -3.64 13.41 5.86
CA ILE A 59 -4.91 14.14 5.85
C ILE A 59 -5.02 14.79 4.48
N ASN A 60 -5.91 14.26 3.63
CA ASN A 60 -6.30 14.90 2.37
C ASN A 60 -7.79 15.28 2.47
N HIS A 61 -8.57 15.03 1.41
CA HIS A 61 -10.04 15.13 1.45
C HIS A 61 -10.70 14.19 2.49
N ARG A 62 -9.97 13.15 2.94
CA ARG A 62 -10.33 12.20 3.99
C ARG A 62 -9.06 11.82 4.76
N LEU A 63 -9.22 11.28 5.98
CA LEU A 63 -8.14 10.63 6.70
C LEU A 63 -7.74 9.36 5.95
N LYS A 64 -6.44 9.16 5.74
CA LYS A 64 -5.89 7.97 5.11
C LYS A 64 -4.80 7.39 5.99
N ALA A 65 -4.93 6.11 6.32
CA ALA A 65 -3.85 5.30 6.87
C ALA A 65 -3.49 4.26 5.82
N LYS A 66 -2.19 4.03 5.60
CA LYS A 66 -1.70 3.04 4.65
C LYS A 66 -0.67 2.14 5.32
N LEU A 67 -0.79 0.83 5.09
CA LEU A 67 0.21 -0.11 5.56
C LEU A 67 1.26 -0.35 4.46
N VAL A 68 2.50 0.08 4.71
CA VAL A 68 3.57 0.05 3.71
C VAL A 68 4.72 -0.83 4.19
N ALA A 69 5.22 -1.70 3.33
CA ALA A 69 6.42 -2.49 3.60
C ALA A 69 7.66 -1.59 3.67
N LYS A 70 8.61 -1.92 4.53
CA LYS A 70 9.92 -1.26 4.63
C LYS A 70 10.78 -1.70 3.43
N GLY A 71 10.52 -1.10 2.27
CA GLY A 71 11.11 -1.47 0.98
C GLY A 71 12.63 -1.53 0.97
N TYR A 72 13.30 -0.72 1.80
CA TYR A 72 14.77 -0.70 1.90
C TYR A 72 15.37 -2.00 2.49
N THR A 73 14.57 -2.86 3.11
CA THR A 73 14.99 -4.21 3.55
C THR A 73 14.56 -5.31 2.59
N GLN A 74 13.96 -4.97 1.44
CA GLN A 74 13.57 -5.96 0.44
C GLN A 74 14.79 -6.38 -0.40
N VAL A 75 14.92 -7.69 -0.62
CA VAL A 75 15.98 -8.30 -1.42
C VAL A 75 15.34 -9.01 -2.60
N TYR A 76 15.78 -8.69 -3.82
CA TYR A 76 15.32 -9.33 -5.05
C TYR A 76 15.57 -10.85 -4.99
N GLY A 77 14.58 -11.64 -5.40
CA GLY A 77 14.64 -13.11 -5.36
C GLY A 77 14.39 -13.74 -3.98
N LEU A 78 14.40 -12.94 -2.89
CA LEU A 78 14.03 -13.41 -1.54
C LEU A 78 12.66 -12.89 -1.11
N ASN A 79 12.45 -11.58 -1.24
CA ASN A 79 11.28 -10.86 -0.73
C ASN A 79 10.32 -10.40 -1.84
N TYR A 80 10.79 -10.30 -3.08
CA TYR A 80 9.96 -10.03 -4.26
C TYR A 80 10.58 -10.68 -5.50
N GLY A 81 9.72 -11.15 -6.41
CA GLY A 81 10.14 -11.80 -7.67
C GLY A 81 10.20 -10.85 -8.86
N ASP A 82 9.38 -9.80 -8.85
CA ASP A 82 9.23 -8.85 -9.96
C ASP A 82 9.15 -7.41 -9.47
N THR A 83 9.78 -6.50 -10.19
CA THR A 83 9.69 -5.06 -9.94
C THR A 83 8.54 -4.49 -10.77
N PHE A 84 7.43 -4.12 -10.13
CA PHE A 84 6.37 -3.39 -10.80
C PHE A 84 6.79 -1.92 -10.96
N SER A 85 7.07 -1.49 -12.19
CA SER A 85 7.22 -0.06 -12.48
C SER A 85 5.84 0.57 -12.60
N THR A 86 5.59 1.62 -11.81
CA THR A 86 4.37 2.43 -11.89
C THR A 86 4.26 3.25 -13.19
N VAL A 87 5.35 3.35 -13.96
CA VAL A 87 5.37 4.10 -15.20
C VAL A 87 5.09 3.16 -16.36
N ALA A 88 3.87 3.22 -16.88
CA ALA A 88 3.53 2.57 -18.13
C ALA A 88 4.34 3.22 -19.26
N ASN A 89 5.17 2.43 -19.94
CA ASN A 89 5.96 2.91 -21.06
C ASN A 89 5.02 3.16 -22.26
N ILE A 90 4.91 4.43 -22.68
CA ILE A 90 4.00 4.81 -23.76
C ILE A 90 4.29 4.07 -25.08
N SER A 91 5.56 3.74 -25.34
CA SER A 91 5.96 2.96 -26.50
C SER A 91 5.39 1.54 -26.46
N SER A 92 5.34 0.92 -25.28
CA SER A 92 4.71 -0.40 -25.09
C SER A 92 3.20 -0.34 -25.29
N ILE A 93 2.54 0.73 -24.82
CA ILE A 93 1.10 0.96 -25.02
C ILE A 93 0.80 1.13 -26.52
N CYS A 94 1.55 2.01 -27.20
CA CYS A 94 1.40 2.23 -28.64
C CYS A 94 1.63 0.94 -29.43
N LEU A 95 2.68 0.17 -29.12
CA LEU A 95 2.94 -1.12 -29.77
C LEU A 95 1.76 -2.08 -29.62
N PHE A 96 1.20 -2.20 -28.42
CA PHE A 96 0.04 -3.05 -28.17
C PHE A 96 -1.17 -2.62 -29.01
N LEU A 97 -1.48 -1.32 -29.04
CA LEU A 97 -2.58 -0.78 -29.85
C LEU A 97 -2.35 -1.03 -31.35
N THR A 98 -1.13 -0.85 -31.84
CA THR A 98 -0.79 -1.12 -33.24
C THR A 98 -0.96 -2.60 -33.58
N MET A 99 -0.55 -3.52 -32.70
CA MET A 99 -0.75 -4.96 -32.92
C MET A 99 -2.23 -5.34 -32.97
N VAL A 100 -3.08 -4.74 -32.14
CA VAL A 100 -4.53 -4.96 -32.17
C VAL A 100 -5.14 -4.39 -33.45
N ALA A 101 -4.74 -3.19 -33.86
CA ALA A 101 -5.22 -2.55 -35.08
C ALA A 101 -4.80 -3.29 -36.36
N ILE A 102 -3.64 -3.96 -36.38
CA ILE A 102 -3.19 -4.78 -37.52
C ILE A 102 -3.94 -6.12 -37.58
N ARG A 103 -4.46 -6.62 -36.45
CA ARG A 103 -5.17 -7.91 -36.36
C ARG A 103 -6.69 -7.79 -36.59
N HIS A 104 -7.18 -6.61 -36.98
CA HIS A 104 -8.57 -6.32 -37.26
C HIS A 104 -8.74 -5.82 -38.70
#